data_AF-A0A3M1PVU1-F1
#
_entry.id   AF-A0A3M1PVU1-F1
#
_cell.length_a   1.000
_cell.length_b   1.000
_cell.length_c   1.000
_cell.angle_alpha   90.00
_cell.angle_beta   90.00
_cell.angle_gamma   90.00
#
_symmetry.space_group_name_H-M   'P 1'
#
loop_
_entity.id
_entity.type
_entity.pdbx_description
1 polymer ?
#
loop_
_entity_poly.entity_id
_entity_poly.type
_entity_poly.pdbx_seq_one_letter_code
_entity_poly.pdbx_strand_id
1 'polypeptide(L)'
;VGLNISLPQEQAPNEYQNVQLDFHYFFVRKVMFVKYASACVCFPGGFGTMDEFFESMTLIQTGKADKMKVVLIGAQFWKPLARWMRAIMLEQHHNIDPQDMDLFTVTDDLDHAVEEICQHVCQQPDPRTRSLADQAHAAPHERLTAEGTRMGMPPTHGGRRGRRRNG
;
A
#
# COMPACT_ATOMS: atom_id res chain seq x y z
N VAL A 1 1.98 -9.33 -15.91
CA VAL A 1 3.25 -8.57 -15.81
C VAL A 1 4.05 -9.12 -14.65
N GLY A 2 5.34 -9.36 -14.81
CA GLY A 2 6.27 -9.77 -13.76
C GLY A 2 7.33 -8.70 -13.54
N LEU A 3 7.44 -8.21 -12.31
CA LEU A 3 8.53 -7.32 -11.90
C LEU A 3 9.55 -8.19 -11.15
N ASN A 4 10.62 -8.57 -11.83
CA ASN A 4 11.64 -9.49 -11.32
C ASN A 4 12.82 -8.71 -10.70
N ILE A 5 13.57 -9.35 -9.81
CA ILE A 5 14.80 -8.79 -9.23
C ILE A 5 15.84 -9.89 -9.11
N SER A 6 17.08 -9.58 -9.46
CA SER A 6 18.18 -10.53 -9.38
C SER A 6 18.53 -10.82 -7.92
N LEU A 7 18.42 -12.09 -7.52
CA LEU A 7 18.80 -12.57 -6.20
C LEU A 7 19.93 -13.61 -6.31
N PRO A 8 20.79 -13.77 -5.28
CA PRO A 8 21.88 -14.76 -5.31
C PRO A 8 21.41 -16.21 -5.45
N GLN A 9 20.15 -16.48 -5.14
CA GLN A 9 19.47 -17.75 -5.36
C GLN A 9 18.28 -17.45 -6.26
N GLU A 10 18.38 -17.84 -7.53
CA GLU A 10 17.43 -17.43 -8.55
C GLU A 10 16.20 -18.35 -8.53
N GLN A 11 15.01 -17.74 -8.45
CA GLN A 11 13.81 -18.35 -9.02
C GLN A 11 13.76 -17.87 -10.47
N ALA A 12 13.78 -18.81 -11.43
CA ALA A 12 13.52 -18.47 -12.82
C ALA A 12 12.21 -17.67 -12.91
N PRO A 13 12.13 -16.64 -13.78
CA PRO A 13 10.90 -15.90 -13.99
C PRO A 13 9.74 -16.85 -14.26
N ASN A 14 8.60 -16.58 -13.62
CA ASN A 14 7.43 -17.43 -13.78
C ASN A 14 6.98 -17.48 -15.24
N GLU A 15 6.74 -18.69 -15.79
CA GLU A 15 6.35 -18.93 -17.18
C GLU A 15 5.01 -18.25 -17.56
N TYR A 16 4.16 -17.94 -16.57
CA TYR A 16 2.89 -17.26 -16.79
C TYR A 16 3.02 -15.73 -16.99
N GLN A 17 4.23 -15.17 -17.09
CA GLN A 17 4.46 -13.73 -17.28
C GLN A 17 4.45 -13.30 -18.75
N ASN A 18 3.45 -12.51 -19.18
CA ASN A 18 3.40 -11.95 -20.55
C ASN A 18 4.35 -10.75 -20.78
N VAL A 19 4.73 -10.04 -19.72
CA VAL A 19 5.64 -8.89 -19.75
C VAL A 19 6.59 -9.04 -18.58
N GLN A 20 7.89 -9.02 -18.83
CA GLN A 20 8.94 -9.20 -17.83
C GLN A 20 9.75 -7.90 -17.71
N LEU A 21 9.95 -7.43 -16.49
CA LEU A 21 10.75 -6.24 -16.19
C LEU A 21 11.73 -6.59 -15.07
N ASP A 22 13.02 -6.51 -15.35
CA ASP A 22 14.08 -6.81 -14.40
C ASP A 22 14.58 -5.54 -13.71
N PHE A 23 14.67 -5.59 -12.39
CA PHE A 23 15.16 -4.49 -11.57
C PHE A 23 16.48 -4.87 -10.91
N HIS A 24 17.44 -3.95 -10.92
CA HIS A 24 18.67 -4.09 -10.15
C HIS A 24 18.50 -3.60 -8.70
N TYR A 25 17.66 -2.58 -8.49
CA TYR A 25 17.47 -1.94 -7.20
C TYR A 25 16.09 -2.26 -6.61
N PHE A 26 16.06 -2.77 -5.38
CA PHE A 26 14.83 -3.11 -4.66
C PHE A 26 13.86 -1.93 -4.54
N PHE A 27 14.36 -0.74 -4.22
CA PHE A 27 13.51 0.43 -4.01
C PHE A 27 12.79 0.89 -5.28
N VAL A 28 13.43 0.76 -6.45
CA VAL A 28 12.77 1.10 -7.72
C VAL A 28 11.63 0.13 -8.00
N ARG A 29 11.86 -1.17 -7.80
CA ARG A 29 10.84 -2.21 -7.95
C ARG A 29 9.63 -1.95 -7.04
N LYS A 30 9.88 -1.59 -5.77
CA LYS A 30 8.84 -1.22 -4.80
C LYS A 30 8.01 -0.03 -5.24
N VAL A 31 8.65 1.04 -5.72
CA VAL A 31 7.95 2.22 -6.26
C VAL A 31 7.04 1.83 -7.43
N MET A 32 7.46 0.92 -8.31
CA MET A 32 6.64 0.48 -9.45
C MET A 32 5.40 -0.30 -9.03
N PHE A 33 5.47 -1.10 -7.96
CA PHE A 33 4.29 -1.77 -7.41
C PHE A 33 3.23 -0.77 -6.97
N VAL A 34 3.63 0.28 -6.25
CA VAL A 34 2.69 1.27 -5.72
C VAL A 34 2.18 2.21 -6.80
N LYS A 35 3.05 2.63 -7.72
CA LYS A 35 2.72 3.62 -8.77
C LYS A 35 1.64 3.12 -9.72
N TYR A 36 1.71 1.86 -10.12
CA TYR A 36 0.85 1.31 -11.18
C TYR A 36 -0.26 0.39 -10.66
N ALA A 37 -0.23 -0.02 -9.40
CA ALA A 37 -1.29 -0.83 -8.83
C ALA A 37 -2.50 0.05 -8.41
N SER A 38 -3.70 -0.41 -8.77
CA SER A 38 -4.95 0.13 -8.23
C SER A 38 -5.39 -0.59 -6.94
N ALA A 39 -4.90 -1.81 -6.75
CA ALA A 39 -5.13 -2.63 -5.58
C ALA A 39 -3.94 -3.57 -5.33
N CYS A 40 -3.73 -3.94 -4.08
CA CYS A 40 -2.77 -4.94 -3.65
C CYS A 40 -3.51 -6.13 -3.01
N VAL A 41 -3.20 -7.34 -3.45
CA VAL A 41 -3.74 -8.57 -2.88
C VAL A 41 -2.60 -9.40 -2.30
N CYS A 42 -2.60 -9.59 -0.99
CA CYS A 42 -1.55 -10.31 -0.28
C CYS A 42 -2.04 -11.70 0.15
N PHE A 43 -1.34 -12.73 -0.30
CA PHE A 43 -1.51 -14.10 0.16
C PHE A 43 -0.56 -14.39 1.34
N PRO A 44 -0.74 -15.49 2.10
CA PRO A 44 0.17 -15.85 3.18
C PRO A 44 1.62 -15.96 2.69
N GLY A 45 2.54 -15.34 3.40
CA GLY A 45 3.94 -15.22 2.96
C GLY A 45 4.90 -14.83 4.07
N GLY A 46 6.18 -14.74 3.72
CA GLY A 46 7.27 -14.41 4.65
C GLY A 46 7.58 -12.92 4.73
N PHE A 47 8.83 -12.58 5.00
CA PHE A 47 9.26 -11.19 5.17
C PHE A 47 9.06 -10.30 3.95
N GLY A 48 9.20 -10.82 2.73
CA GLY A 48 8.95 -10.04 1.52
C GLY A 48 7.50 -9.57 1.42
N THR A 49 6.55 -10.46 1.70
CA THR A 49 5.12 -10.12 1.73
C THR A 49 4.78 -9.14 2.85
N MET A 50 5.40 -9.29 4.02
CA MET A 50 5.19 -8.36 5.13
C MET A 50 5.75 -6.97 4.83
N ASP A 51 6.93 -6.90 4.21
CA ASP A 51 7.56 -5.66 3.77
C ASP A 51 6.67 -4.90 2.78
N GLU A 52 6.16 -5.59 1.74
CA GLU A 52 5.22 -4.99 0.78
C GLU A 52 3.89 -4.56 1.42
N PHE A 53 3.36 -5.36 2.36
CA PHE A 53 2.15 -5.04 3.10
C PHE A 53 2.31 -3.76 3.93
N PHE A 54 3.32 -3.68 4.80
CA PHE A 54 3.54 -2.52 5.66
C PHE A 54 3.96 -1.27 4.88
N GLU A 55 4.69 -1.42 3.78
CA GLU A 55 4.99 -0.33 2.86
C GLU A 55 3.70 0.25 2.27
N SER A 56 2.79 -0.60 1.81
CA SER A 56 1.47 -0.19 1.31
C SER A 56 0.67 0.57 2.36
N MET A 57 0.59 0.04 3.59
CA MET A 57 -0.10 0.71 4.71
C MET A 57 0.47 2.10 4.97
N THR A 58 1.79 2.21 5.05
CA THR A 58 2.47 3.49 5.32
C THR A 58 2.22 4.51 4.21
N LEU A 59 2.27 4.09 2.94
CA LEU A 59 2.08 4.99 1.81
C LEU A 59 0.64 5.46 1.67
N ILE A 60 -0.35 4.61 1.94
CA ILE A 60 -1.77 5.00 1.95
C ILE A 60 -2.05 5.91 3.14
N GLN A 61 -1.60 5.54 4.35
CA GLN A 61 -1.77 6.32 5.58
C GLN A 61 -1.21 7.74 5.43
N THR A 62 -0.03 7.87 4.80
CA THR A 62 0.61 9.19 4.60
C THR A 62 0.10 9.94 3.37
N GLY A 63 -0.83 9.35 2.61
CA GLY A 63 -1.37 9.92 1.37
C GLY A 63 -0.34 10.02 0.24
N LYS A 64 0.77 9.26 0.33
CA LYS A 64 1.84 9.23 -0.67
C LYS A 64 1.53 8.29 -1.83
N ALA A 65 0.63 7.34 -1.65
CA ALA A 65 0.02 6.59 -2.74
C ALA A 65 -1.38 7.14 -3.05
N ASP A 66 -1.86 6.91 -4.28
CA ASP A 66 -3.30 6.93 -4.54
C ASP A 66 -3.99 5.97 -3.57
N LYS A 67 -5.28 6.18 -3.28
CA LYS A 67 -6.03 5.27 -2.38
C LYS A 67 -6.05 3.91 -3.03
N MET A 68 -5.11 3.04 -2.70
CA MET A 68 -5.02 1.68 -3.20
C MET A 68 -5.84 0.80 -2.27
N LYS A 69 -6.67 -0.09 -2.82
CA LYS A 69 -7.36 -1.08 -1.99
C LYS A 69 -6.39 -2.19 -1.61
N VAL A 70 -6.31 -2.57 -0.33
CA VAL A 70 -5.46 -3.68 0.12
C VAL A 70 -6.33 -4.81 0.64
N VAL A 71 -6.16 -6.01 0.09
CA VAL A 71 -6.91 -7.21 0.46
C VAL A 71 -5.94 -8.31 0.90
N LEU A 72 -6.22 -8.90 2.06
CA LEU A 72 -5.43 -9.97 2.66
C LEU A 72 -6.22 -11.28 2.57
N ILE A 73 -5.72 -12.22 1.78
CA ILE A 73 -6.32 -13.54 1.58
C ILE A 73 -5.70 -14.56 2.54
N GLY A 74 -6.52 -15.42 3.16
CA GLY A 74 -6.07 -16.40 4.14
C GLY A 74 -6.24 -15.87 5.56
N ALA A 75 -7.48 -15.74 6.03
CA ALA A 75 -7.81 -15.09 7.27
C ALA A 75 -7.18 -15.75 8.49
N GLN A 76 -6.97 -17.07 8.48
CA GLN A 76 -6.27 -17.77 9.56
C GLN A 76 -4.83 -17.24 9.77
N PHE A 77 -4.15 -16.87 8.68
CA PHE A 77 -2.80 -16.34 8.71
C PHE A 77 -2.78 -14.86 9.13
N TRP A 78 -3.69 -14.05 8.59
CA TRP A 78 -3.68 -12.59 8.78
C TRP A 78 -4.39 -12.08 10.03
N LYS A 79 -5.44 -12.77 10.52
CA LYS A 79 -6.20 -12.35 11.71
C LYS A 79 -5.33 -12.20 12.97
N PRO A 80 -4.35 -13.08 13.26
CA PRO A 80 -3.43 -12.88 14.38
C PRO A 80 -2.65 -11.56 14.30
N LEU A 81 -2.13 -11.21 13.12
CA LEU A 81 -1.42 -9.96 12.90
C LEU A 81 -2.34 -8.75 13.04
N ALA A 82 -3.52 -8.78 12.42
CA ALA A 82 -4.52 -7.72 12.53
C ALA A 82 -4.97 -7.49 13.99
N ARG A 83 -5.10 -8.57 14.77
CA ARG A 83 -5.41 -8.50 16.20
C ARG A 83 -4.26 -7.85 16.98
N TRP A 84 -3.01 -8.21 16.67
CA TRP A 84 -1.84 -7.57 17.30
C TRP A 84 -1.77 -6.08 16.97
N MET A 85 -1.98 -5.68 15.72
CA MET A 85 -2.02 -4.26 15.34
C MET A 85 -3.10 -3.49 16.12
N ARG A 86 -4.29 -4.07 16.26
CA ARG A 86 -5.37 -3.49 17.06
C ARG A 86 -5.01 -3.37 18.55
N ALA A 87 -4.63 -4.49 19.18
CA ALA A 87 -4.40 -4.50 20.62
C ALA A 87 -3.15 -3.71 21.03
N ILE A 88 -2.06 -3.84 20.27
CA ILE A 88 -0.75 -3.29 20.66
C ILE A 88 -0.53 -1.93 20.03
N MET A 89 -0.62 -1.82 18.70
CA MET A 89 -0.33 -0.55 18.03
C MET A 89 -1.42 0.49 18.26
N LEU A 90 -2.70 0.12 18.15
CA LEU A 90 -3.82 1.06 18.30
C LEU A 90 -4.19 1.29 19.78
N GLU A 91 -4.59 0.24 20.50
CA GLU A 91 -5.17 0.35 21.84
C GLU A 91 -4.12 0.63 22.92
N GLN A 92 -3.03 -0.13 22.97
CA GLN A 92 -2.04 0.00 24.04
C GLN A 92 -1.05 1.16 23.83
N HIS A 93 -0.50 1.32 22.62
CA HIS A 93 0.58 2.29 22.38
C HIS A 93 0.18 3.52 21.56
N HIS A 94 -1.03 3.55 20.99
CA HIS A 94 -1.52 4.66 20.15
C HIS A 94 -0.49 5.09 19.10
N ASN A 95 0.01 4.11 18.33
CA ASN A 95 0.96 4.29 17.23
C ASN A 95 0.25 4.53 15.89
N ILE A 96 -1.00 4.10 15.77
CA ILE A 96 -1.88 4.27 14.61
C ILE A 96 -3.23 4.84 15.05
N ASP A 97 -3.96 5.42 14.10
CA ASP A 97 -5.31 5.93 14.32
C ASP A 97 -6.36 4.84 14.07
N PRO A 98 -7.58 4.93 14.65
CA PRO A 98 -8.61 3.92 14.45
C PRO A 98 -8.93 3.62 12.98
N GLN A 99 -8.94 4.66 12.15
CA GLN A 99 -9.19 4.59 10.71
C GLN A 99 -8.10 3.83 9.93
N ASP A 100 -6.90 3.68 10.49
CA ASP A 100 -5.82 2.95 9.82
C ASP A 100 -6.13 1.44 9.74
N MET A 101 -7.02 0.95 10.62
CA MET A 101 -7.51 -0.43 10.57
C MET A 101 -8.48 -0.68 9.42
N ASP A 102 -8.96 0.37 8.76
CA ASP A 102 -9.87 0.28 7.60
C ASP A 102 -9.10 0.31 6.26
N LEU A 103 -7.76 0.44 6.31
CA LEU A 103 -6.91 0.48 5.12
C LEU A 103 -6.80 -0.87 4.41
N PHE A 104 -7.12 -1.97 5.09
CA PHE A 104 -7.05 -3.31 4.54
C PHE A 104 -8.27 -4.16 4.91
N THR A 105 -8.61 -5.11 4.05
CA THR A 105 -9.70 -6.06 4.25
C THR A 105 -9.14 -7.47 4.35
N VAL A 106 -9.54 -8.24 5.37
CA VAL A 106 -9.17 -9.65 5.49
C VAL A 106 -10.34 -10.52 5.07
N THR A 107 -10.18 -11.36 4.06
CA THR A 107 -11.24 -12.24 3.55
C THR A 107 -10.68 -13.56 3.03
N ASP A 108 -11.49 -14.62 3.08
CA ASP A 108 -11.22 -15.89 2.39
C ASP A 108 -12.10 -16.04 1.13
N ASP A 109 -13.07 -15.15 0.96
CA ASP A 109 -13.94 -15.09 -0.20
C ASP A 109 -13.26 -14.28 -1.31
N LEU A 110 -12.88 -14.99 -2.38
CA LEU A 110 -12.22 -14.40 -3.55
C LEU A 110 -13.17 -13.55 -4.39
N ASP A 111 -14.46 -13.90 -4.46
CA ASP A 111 -15.44 -13.14 -5.22
C ASP A 111 -15.69 -11.80 -4.53
N HIS A 112 -15.82 -11.81 -3.20
CA HIS A 112 -15.90 -10.59 -2.41
C HIS A 112 -14.64 -9.71 -2.55
N ALA A 113 -13.45 -10.32 -2.55
CA ALA A 113 -12.19 -9.60 -2.77
C ALA A 113 -12.16 -8.88 -4.13
N VAL A 114 -12.57 -9.57 -5.19
CA VAL A 114 -12.63 -9.00 -6.55
C VAL A 114 -13.67 -7.89 -6.62
N GLU A 115 -14.85 -8.09 -6.03
CA GLU A 115 -15.91 -7.10 -6.00
C GLU A 115 -15.44 -5.79 -5.34
N GLU A 116 -14.84 -5.87 -4.14
CA GLU A 116 -14.29 -4.73 -3.42
C GLU A 116 -13.27 -3.95 -4.26
N ILE A 117 -12.38 -4.66 -4.97
CA ILE A 117 -11.39 -4.04 -5.84
C ILE A 117 -12.05 -3.37 -7.03
N CYS A 118 -12.98 -4.04 -7.72
CA CYS A 118 -13.67 -3.49 -8.89
C CYS A 118 -14.50 -2.26 -8.52
N GLN A 119 -15.26 -2.31 -7.44
CA GLN A 119 -16.04 -1.16 -6.95
C GLN A 119 -15.14 0.04 -6.67
N HIS A 120 -14.02 -0.20 -5.97
CA HIS A 120 -13.05 0.83 -5.65
C HIS A 120 -12.41 1.46 -6.89
N VAL A 121 -12.03 0.65 -7.89
CA VAL A 121 -11.45 1.13 -9.15
C VAL A 121 -12.47 1.95 -9.96
N CYS A 122 -13.73 1.51 -10.04
CA CYS A 122 -14.78 2.24 -10.76
C CYS A 122 -15.10 3.61 -10.14
N GLN A 123 -14.84 3.79 -8.85
CA GLN A 123 -15.05 5.07 -8.16
C GLN A 123 -13.88 6.05 -8.35
N GLN A 124 -12.74 5.58 -8.89
CA GLN A 124 -11.59 6.45 -9.11
C GLN A 124 -11.52 6.96 -10.55
N PRO A 125 -11.19 8.25 -10.75
CA PRO A 125 -10.93 8.77 -12.08
C PRO A 125 -9.72 8.07 -12.71
N ASP A 126 -9.80 7.74 -14.00
CA ASP A 126 -8.74 7.04 -14.73
C ASP A 126 -7.42 7.82 -14.59
N PRO A 127 -6.36 7.24 -13.99
CA PRO A 127 -5.10 7.93 -13.76
C PRO A 127 -4.48 8.49 -15.04
N ARG A 128 -4.75 7.86 -16.20
CA ARG A 128 -4.26 8.28 -17.52
C ARG A 128 -4.98 9.51 -18.08
N THR A 129 -6.14 9.85 -17.52
CA THR A 129 -6.92 11.02 -17.93
C THR A 129 -6.53 12.30 -17.19
N ARG A 130 -5.64 12.21 -16.18
CA ARG A 130 -5.14 13.40 -15.45
C ARG A 130 -4.21 14.22 -16.35
N SER A 131 -4.65 15.40 -16.79
CA SER A 131 -3.80 16.29 -17.58
C SER A 131 -2.68 16.91 -16.72
N LEU A 132 -1.61 17.37 -17.36
CA LEU A 132 -0.56 18.15 -16.68
C LEU A 132 -1.10 19.44 -16.05
N ALA A 133 -2.18 20.01 -16.62
CA ALA A 133 -2.84 21.19 -16.07
C ALA A 133 -3.61 20.87 -14.78
N ASP A 134 -4.32 19.74 -14.73
CA ASP A 134 -5.02 19.29 -13.51
C ASP A 134 -4.04 19.07 -12.36
N GLN A 135 -2.84 18.59 -12.68
CA GLN A 135 -1.76 18.37 -11.70
C GLN A 135 -1.14 19.67 -11.17
N ALA A 136 -1.07 20.72 -11.99
CA ALA A 136 -0.56 22.03 -11.58
C ALA A 136 -1.51 22.74 -10.60
N HIS A 137 -2.81 22.46 -10.71
CA HIS A 137 -3.86 23.03 -9.85
C HIS A 137 -4.23 22.16 -8.64
N ALA A 138 -3.71 20.94 -8.55
CA ALA A 138 -3.95 20.04 -7.43
C ALA A 138 -3.42 20.62 -6.10
N ALA A 139 -4.09 20.28 -5.00
CA ALA A 139 -3.65 20.68 -3.67
C ALA A 139 -2.21 20.18 -3.41
N PRO A 140 -1.39 20.87 -2.58
CA PRO A 140 0.00 20.50 -2.36
C PRO A 140 0.27 19.04 -2.01
N HIS A 141 -0.65 18.38 -1.29
CA HIS A 141 -0.54 16.99 -0.87
C HIS A 141 -0.99 15.98 -1.94
N GLU A 142 -1.73 16.44 -2.96
CA GLU A 142 -2.24 15.63 -4.07
C GLU A 142 -1.36 15.74 -5.32
N ARG A 143 -0.41 16.67 -5.33
CA ARG A 143 0.54 16.85 -6.44
C ARG A 143 1.38 15.59 -6.62
N LEU A 144 1.55 15.21 -7.89
CA LEU A 144 2.41 14.10 -8.28
C LEU A 144 3.89 14.49 -8.18
N THR A 145 4.69 13.58 -7.66
CA THR A 145 6.14 13.67 -7.61
C THR A 145 6.77 13.18 -8.91
N ALA A 146 8.07 13.40 -9.10
CA ALA A 146 8.78 13.00 -10.32
C ALA A 146 8.79 11.48 -10.53
N GLU A 147 8.79 10.71 -9.43
CA GLU A 147 8.66 9.27 -9.43
C GLU A 147 7.22 8.79 -9.71
N GLY A 148 6.23 9.69 -9.67
CA GLY A 148 4.83 9.44 -10.04
C GLY A 148 3.95 8.95 -8.89
N THR A 149 4.35 9.24 -7.66
CA THR A 149 3.54 9.05 -6.44
C THR A 149 3.07 10.43 -5.95
N ARG A 150 2.42 10.54 -4.79
CA ARG A 150 1.96 11.83 -4.24
C ARG A 150 2.94 12.39 -3.21
N MET A 151 2.96 13.73 -3.09
CA MET A 151 3.72 14.41 -2.03
C MET A 151 3.33 13.95 -0.62
N GLY A 152 2.05 13.62 -0.42
CA GLY A 152 1.52 13.15 0.87
C GLY A 152 1.03 14.27 1.77
N MET A 153 0.35 13.88 2.85
CA MET A 153 -0.30 14.80 3.77
C MET A 153 0.74 15.59 4.59
N PRO A 154 0.55 16.92 4.75
CA PRO A 154 1.43 17.72 5.59
C PRO A 154 1.24 17.37 7.07
N PRO A 155 2.25 17.61 7.93
CA PRO A 155 2.12 17.41 9.37
C PRO A 155 0.98 18.28 9.92
N THR A 156 -0.01 17.67 10.56
CA THR A 156 -1.05 18.41 11.27
C THR A 156 -0.41 19.10 12.47
N HIS A 157 -0.41 20.44 12.49
CA HIS A 157 0.24 21.24 13.54
C HIS A 157 -0.49 21.20 14.91
N GLY A 158 -1.30 20.17 15.19
CA GLY A 158 -2.23 20.15 16.32
C GLY A 158 -2.29 18.88 17.18
N GLY A 159 -1.43 17.86 16.96
CA GLY A 159 -1.63 16.54 17.61
C GLY A 159 -0.55 16.05 18.58
N ARG A 160 0.63 16.68 18.67
CA ARG A 160 1.78 16.10 19.42
C ARG A 160 2.48 17.04 20.42
N ARG A 161 1.78 18.02 20.98
CA ARG A 161 2.24 18.67 22.24
C ARG A 161 1.76 17.84 23.43
N GLY A 162 2.44 16.72 23.70
CA GLY A 162 2.07 15.86 24.84
C GLY A 162 2.79 14.54 25.01
N ARG A 163 3.80 14.18 24.20
CA ARG A 163 4.67 13.03 24.53
C ARG A 163 5.92 13.53 25.25
N ARG A 164 5.76 13.89 26.53
CA ARG A 164 6.90 13.92 27.46
C ARG A 164 7.44 12.49 27.55
N ARG A 165 8.76 12.37 27.38
CA ARG A 165 9.57 11.25 27.87
C ARG A 165 9.03 10.78 29.23
N ASN A 166 8.74 9.49 29.35
CA ASN A 166 8.78 8.74 30.60
C ASN A 166 8.69 7.24 30.26
N GLY A 167 9.71 6.49 30.69
CA GLY A 167 9.84 5.04 30.52
C GLY A 167 11.06 4.67 29.72
#